data_AF-A0A973CRV5-F1
#
_entry.id   AF-A0A973CRV5-F1
#
_cell.length_a   1.000
_cell.length_b   1.000
_cell.length_c   1.000
_cell.angle_alpha   90.00
_cell.angle_beta   90.00
_cell.angle_gamma   90.00
#
_symmetry.space_group_name_H-M   'P 1'
#
loop_
_entity.id
_entity.type
_entity.pdbx_description
1 polymer ?
#
loop_
_entity_poly.entity_id
_entity_poly.type
_entity_poly.pdbx_seq_one_letter_code
_entity_poly.pdbx_strand_id
1 'polypeptide(L)'
;MDAEIETLFLEIEISILKTLNNIPCPEGVIYACGFWLFYCDYTMLGVPCFAYNTAGNEKDSKWCPPEWIVDVEGQMAVTLNPLYQQVSSYMKGKNDEEWETLIEYHWDIYSEFCLSLNQSSEIDEHPLAHWNLSDDFVIGIFEEREGEEIYDFLAKASVGEKKAIELGIV
;
A
#
# COMPACT_ATOMS: atom_id res chain seq x y z
N MET A 1 13.98 9.23 11.64
CA MET A 1 14.13 9.81 10.29
C MET A 1 14.29 11.34 10.47
N ASP A 2 14.52 12.14 9.44
CA ASP A 2 14.45 13.61 9.60
C ASP A 2 12.97 14.03 9.80
N ALA A 3 12.73 15.01 10.68
CA ALA A 3 11.37 15.47 11.03
C ALA A 3 10.58 16.00 9.83
N GLU A 4 11.25 16.55 8.81
CA GLU A 4 10.58 17.02 7.58
C GLU A 4 10.04 15.83 6.76
N ILE A 5 10.82 14.76 6.64
CA ILE A 5 10.36 13.52 6.00
C ILE A 5 9.22 12.89 6.81
N GLU A 6 9.35 12.80 8.13
CA GLU A 6 8.28 12.25 8.99
C GLU A 6 6.96 13.02 8.81
N THR A 7 7.03 14.34 8.69
CA THR A 7 5.85 15.20 8.43
C THR A 7 5.24 14.90 7.05
N LEU A 8 6.06 14.77 6.01
CA LEU A 8 5.58 14.45 4.66
C LEU A 8 4.90 13.07 4.59
N PHE A 9 5.44 12.07 5.30
CA PHE A 9 4.81 10.74 5.35
C PHE A 9 3.49 10.73 6.12
N LEU A 10 3.39 11.51 7.20
CA LEU A 10 2.11 11.70 7.87
C LEU A 10 1.06 12.34 6.94
N GLU A 11 1.46 13.33 6.13
CA GLU A 11 0.57 13.92 5.13
C GLU A 11 0.17 12.92 4.03
N ILE A 12 1.09 12.04 3.63
CA ILE A 12 0.82 10.93 2.70
C ILE A 12 -0.23 10.00 3.29
N GLU A 13 -0.05 9.49 4.51
CA GLU A 13 -1.02 8.61 5.18
C GLU A 13 -2.42 9.24 5.28
N ILE A 14 -2.49 10.51 5.72
CA ILE A 14 -3.76 11.26 5.80
C ILE A 14 -4.40 11.37 4.41
N SER A 15 -3.60 11.58 3.38
CA SER A 15 -4.08 11.69 2.00
C SER A 15 -4.57 10.36 1.46
N ILE A 16 -3.88 9.25 1.76
CA ILE A 16 -4.33 7.89 1.44
C ILE A 16 -5.70 7.64 2.07
N LEU A 17 -5.87 7.87 3.37
CA LEU A 17 -7.15 7.66 4.07
C LEU A 17 -8.29 8.45 3.43
N LYS A 18 -8.05 9.74 3.15
CA LYS A 18 -9.05 10.59 2.48
C LYS A 18 -9.37 10.07 1.09
N THR A 19 -8.37 9.63 0.33
CA THR A 19 -8.59 9.09 -1.01
C THR A 19 -9.38 7.79 -0.95
N LEU A 20 -9.00 6.83 -0.12
CA LEU A 20 -9.73 5.57 0.07
C LEU A 20 -11.22 5.81 0.39
N ASN A 21 -11.51 6.77 1.27
CA ASN A 21 -12.89 7.12 1.63
C ASN A 21 -13.69 7.76 0.48
N ASN A 22 -13.01 8.34 -0.51
CA ASN A 22 -13.64 9.00 -1.65
C ASN A 22 -13.66 8.12 -2.91
N ILE A 23 -12.86 7.05 -2.97
CA ILE A 23 -12.90 6.12 -4.10
C ILE A 23 -14.30 5.47 -4.13
N PRO A 24 -15.00 5.54 -5.29
CA PRO A 24 -16.29 4.89 -5.46
C PRO A 24 -16.19 3.40 -5.15
N CYS A 25 -17.19 2.89 -4.42
CA CYS A 25 -17.30 1.46 -4.13
C CYS A 25 -17.31 0.67 -5.45
N PRO A 26 -16.35 -0.24 -5.68
CA PRO A 26 -16.35 -1.05 -6.88
C PRO A 26 -17.51 -2.04 -6.90
N GLU A 27 -17.93 -2.46 -8.10
CA GLU A 27 -18.95 -3.51 -8.23
C GLU A 27 -18.40 -4.87 -7.78
N GLY A 28 -19.17 -5.60 -6.97
CA GLY A 28 -18.85 -6.96 -6.53
C GLY A 28 -18.41 -7.06 -5.08
N VAL A 29 -17.79 -8.19 -4.73
CA VAL A 29 -17.18 -8.41 -3.41
C VAL A 29 -15.68 -8.17 -3.54
N ILE A 30 -15.11 -7.36 -2.66
CA ILE A 30 -13.68 -7.06 -2.64
C ILE A 30 -12.98 -8.00 -1.66
N TYR A 31 -11.96 -8.70 -2.16
CA TYR A 31 -11.20 -9.68 -1.39
C TYR A 31 -9.87 -9.13 -0.90
N ALA A 32 -9.27 -8.20 -1.65
CA ALA A 32 -8.02 -7.58 -1.28
C ALA A 32 -7.90 -6.17 -1.86
N CYS A 33 -7.15 -5.32 -1.17
CA CYS A 33 -6.58 -4.08 -1.70
C CYS A 33 -5.06 -4.14 -1.54
N GLY A 34 -4.30 -3.44 -2.38
CA GLY A 34 -2.85 -3.56 -2.31
C GLY A 34 -2.10 -2.37 -2.85
N PHE A 35 -1.00 -2.10 -2.17
CA PHE A 35 0.06 -1.23 -2.65
C PHE A 35 1.18 -2.06 -3.25
N TRP A 36 1.74 -1.59 -4.35
CA TRP A 36 2.83 -2.27 -5.05
C TRP A 36 3.66 -1.29 -5.88
N LEU A 37 4.75 -1.77 -6.47
CA LEU A 37 5.66 -0.97 -7.28
C LEU A 37 6.32 0.19 -6.50
N PHE A 38 6.87 -0.11 -5.33
CA PHE A 38 7.66 0.81 -4.50
C PHE A 38 8.99 1.12 -5.20
N TYR A 39 8.96 2.10 -6.10
CA TYR A 39 10.10 2.48 -6.93
C TYR A 39 11.00 3.53 -6.27
N CYS A 40 12.33 3.30 -6.31
CA CYS A 40 13.34 4.30 -6.01
C CYS A 40 14.57 4.12 -6.91
N ASP A 41 15.13 5.22 -7.41
CA ASP A 41 16.36 5.23 -8.22
C ASP A 41 17.44 6.18 -7.69
N TYR A 42 17.37 6.54 -6.40
CA TYR A 42 18.26 7.49 -5.73
C TYR A 42 18.20 8.93 -6.31
N THR A 43 17.24 9.20 -7.19
CA THR A 43 16.93 10.54 -7.70
C THR A 43 15.48 10.91 -7.49
N MET A 44 14.60 9.90 -7.40
CA MET A 44 13.20 10.05 -7.06
C MET A 44 12.66 8.84 -6.29
N LEU A 45 11.61 9.11 -5.52
CA LEU A 45 10.72 8.10 -4.95
C LEU A 45 9.42 8.10 -5.75
N GLY A 46 9.05 6.96 -6.34
CA GLY A 46 7.80 6.79 -7.08
C GLY A 46 6.61 6.61 -6.14
N VAL A 47 5.44 7.09 -6.56
CA VAL A 47 4.18 6.79 -5.86
C VAL A 47 3.85 5.31 -6.05
N PRO A 48 3.64 4.53 -4.96
CA PRO A 48 3.18 3.16 -5.08
C PRO A 48 1.83 3.09 -5.80
N CYS A 49 1.66 2.08 -6.64
CA CYS A 49 0.38 1.79 -7.27
C CYS A 49 -0.62 1.30 -6.22
N PHE A 50 -1.91 1.54 -6.45
CA PHE A 50 -3.01 1.02 -5.62
C PHE A 50 -4.01 0.26 -6.50
N ALA A 51 -4.39 -0.93 -6.08
CA ALA A 51 -5.34 -1.79 -6.79
C ALA A 51 -6.23 -2.57 -5.83
N TYR A 52 -7.35 -3.09 -6.33
CA TYR A 52 -8.26 -3.93 -5.57
C TYR A 52 -8.72 -5.16 -6.38
N ASN A 53 -8.95 -6.25 -5.67
CA ASN A 53 -9.28 -7.55 -6.24
C ASN A 53 -10.74 -7.94 -6.00
N THR A 54 -11.47 -8.27 -7.07
CA THR A 54 -12.84 -8.81 -7.05
C THR A 54 -12.91 -10.32 -7.35
N ALA A 55 -11.80 -10.95 -7.75
CA ALA A 55 -11.69 -12.36 -8.11
C ALA A 55 -11.29 -13.22 -6.90
N GLY A 56 -12.28 -13.73 -6.16
CA GLY A 56 -12.07 -14.41 -4.87
C GLY A 56 -11.51 -15.83 -4.89
N ASN A 57 -11.46 -16.52 -6.04
CA ASN A 57 -11.37 -18.00 -6.06
C ASN A 57 -10.17 -18.60 -6.83
N GLU A 58 -9.37 -17.81 -7.53
CA GLU A 58 -8.19 -18.31 -8.25
C GLU A 58 -6.95 -17.99 -7.41
N LYS A 59 -6.40 -19.01 -6.72
CA LYS A 59 -5.28 -18.85 -5.77
C LYS A 59 -4.10 -18.05 -6.34
N ASP A 60 -3.79 -18.23 -7.62
CA ASP A 60 -2.61 -17.63 -8.26
C ASP A 60 -2.85 -16.15 -8.66
N SER A 61 -4.09 -15.76 -8.99
CA SER A 61 -4.44 -14.36 -9.29
C SER A 61 -4.89 -13.58 -8.04
N LYS A 62 -5.18 -14.29 -6.94
CA LYS A 62 -5.69 -13.67 -5.70
C LYS A 62 -4.71 -12.66 -5.11
N TRP A 63 -3.40 -12.87 -5.24
CA TRP A 63 -2.31 -12.08 -4.63
C TRP A 63 -1.39 -11.39 -5.64
N CYS A 64 -1.94 -11.09 -6.82
CA CYS A 64 -1.22 -10.57 -7.97
C CYS A 64 -1.74 -9.17 -8.37
N PRO A 65 -1.33 -8.08 -7.71
CA PRO A 65 -1.86 -6.72 -7.96
C PRO A 65 -1.84 -6.23 -9.40
N PRO A 66 -0.88 -6.66 -10.26
CA PRO A 66 -0.90 -6.23 -11.67
C PRO A 66 -2.05 -6.84 -12.47
N GLU A 67 -2.62 -7.95 -11.99
CA GLU A 67 -3.85 -8.55 -12.52
C GLU A 67 -5.13 -7.99 -11.87
N TRP A 68 -4.99 -7.19 -10.81
CA TRP A 68 -6.12 -6.59 -10.12
C TRP A 68 -6.68 -5.39 -10.86
N ILE A 69 -7.88 -4.98 -10.46
CA ILE A 69 -8.46 -3.73 -10.95
C ILE A 69 -7.68 -2.61 -10.27
N VAL A 70 -6.72 -2.05 -11.02
CA VAL A 70 -6.01 -0.83 -10.63
C VAL A 70 -7.05 0.26 -10.42
N ASP A 71 -6.81 1.21 -9.51
CA ASP A 71 -7.55 2.47 -9.47
C ASP A 71 -7.48 3.14 -10.85
N VAL A 72 -8.46 2.82 -11.72
CA VAL A 72 -8.43 3.07 -13.18
C VAL A 72 -8.39 4.56 -13.48
N GLU A 73 -8.81 5.39 -12.52
CA GLU A 73 -8.81 6.85 -12.64
C GLU A 73 -7.55 7.50 -12.05
N GLY A 74 -6.67 6.72 -11.41
CA GLY A 74 -5.42 7.20 -10.81
C GLY A 74 -5.65 8.22 -9.69
N GLN A 75 -6.79 8.19 -8.99
CA GLN A 75 -7.08 9.14 -7.92
C GLN A 75 -6.02 9.09 -6.82
N MET A 76 -5.53 7.88 -6.49
CA MET A 76 -4.41 7.70 -5.57
C MET A 76 -3.14 8.38 -6.11
N ALA A 77 -2.73 8.06 -7.33
CA ALA A 77 -1.53 8.62 -7.95
C ALA A 77 -1.59 10.15 -8.10
N VAL A 78 -2.72 10.69 -8.55
CA VAL A 78 -2.96 12.13 -8.70
C VAL A 78 -2.86 12.84 -7.35
N THR A 79 -3.41 12.24 -6.29
CA THR A 79 -3.41 12.82 -4.94
C THR A 79 -2.03 12.78 -4.30
N LEU A 80 -1.29 11.68 -4.46
CA LEU A 80 -0.01 11.49 -3.78
C LEU A 80 1.18 12.07 -4.54
N ASN A 81 1.12 12.17 -5.87
CA ASN A 81 2.23 12.67 -6.69
C ASN A 81 2.86 13.99 -6.17
N PRO A 82 2.07 15.03 -5.81
CA PRO A 82 2.64 16.26 -5.28
C PRO A 82 3.41 16.08 -3.96
N LEU A 83 3.03 15.11 -3.12
CA LEU A 83 3.71 14.81 -1.86
C LEU A 83 5.01 14.04 -2.13
N TYR A 84 4.99 13.04 -3.01
CA TYR A 84 6.19 12.29 -3.41
C TYR A 84 7.21 13.16 -4.15
N GLN A 85 6.76 14.17 -4.91
CA GLN A 85 7.64 15.18 -5.48
C GLN A 85 8.34 16.04 -4.42
N GLN A 86 7.66 16.35 -3.31
CA GLN A 86 8.28 17.06 -2.19
C GLN A 86 9.32 16.20 -1.48
N VAL A 87 9.00 14.92 -1.22
CA VAL A 87 9.98 13.94 -0.68
C VAL A 87 11.21 13.87 -1.57
N SER A 88 11.03 13.66 -2.88
CA SER A 88 12.14 13.59 -3.83
C SER A 88 12.95 14.89 -3.91
N SER A 89 12.28 16.05 -3.80
CA SER A 89 12.94 17.36 -3.80
C SER A 89 13.77 17.58 -2.54
N TYR A 90 13.26 17.14 -1.38
CA TYR A 90 13.97 17.19 -0.10
C TYR A 90 15.23 16.31 -0.13
N MET A 91 15.11 15.12 -0.72
CA MET A 91 16.22 14.17 -0.84
C MET A 91 17.26 14.53 -1.91
N LYS A 92 17.05 15.61 -2.67
CA LYS A 92 17.95 16.00 -3.74
C LYS A 92 19.35 16.34 -3.20
N GLY A 93 20.35 15.58 -3.65
CA GLY A 93 21.74 15.77 -3.25
C GLY A 93 22.13 15.09 -1.93
N LYS A 94 21.20 14.34 -1.32
CA LYS A 94 21.50 13.37 -0.26
C LYS A 94 22.26 12.18 -0.83
N ASN A 95 22.97 11.47 0.04
CA ASN A 95 23.75 10.30 -0.37
C ASN A 95 22.89 9.02 -0.44
N ASP A 96 23.47 7.94 -0.97
CA ASP A 96 22.77 6.67 -1.15
C ASP A 96 22.29 6.06 0.18
N GLU A 97 23.05 6.18 1.28
CA GLU A 97 22.66 5.67 2.60
C GLU A 97 21.40 6.37 3.15
N GLU A 98 21.28 7.68 2.92
CA GLU A 98 20.07 8.44 3.27
C GLU A 98 18.86 8.00 2.43
N TRP A 99 19.07 7.64 1.15
CA TRP A 99 18.02 7.09 0.30
C TRP A 99 17.60 5.68 0.72
N GLU A 100 18.53 4.79 1.07
CA GLU A 100 18.20 3.47 1.61
C GLU A 100 17.36 3.57 2.88
N THR A 101 17.76 4.46 3.79
CA THR A 101 17.01 4.73 5.03
C THR A 101 15.59 5.22 4.72
N LEU A 102 15.41 6.02 3.66
CA LEU A 102 14.10 6.48 3.21
C LEU A 102 13.26 5.34 2.64
N ILE A 103 13.85 4.42 1.87
CA ILE A 103 13.13 3.27 1.29
C ILE A 103 12.64 2.36 2.41
N GLU A 104 13.51 2.03 3.38
CA GLU A 104 13.14 1.23 4.55
C GLU A 104 12.01 1.89 5.34
N TYR A 105 12.13 3.19 5.62
CA TYR A 105 11.09 3.95 6.30
C TYR A 105 9.77 3.98 5.52
N HIS A 106 9.82 4.08 4.19
CA HIS A 106 8.63 4.05 3.34
C HIS A 106 7.91 2.70 3.45
N TRP A 107 8.65 1.60 3.47
CA TRP A 107 8.09 0.26 3.67
C TRP A 107 7.48 0.07 5.05
N ASP A 108 8.15 0.54 6.10
CA ASP A 108 7.65 0.45 7.47
C ASP A 108 6.32 1.19 7.63
N ILE A 109 6.24 2.43 7.14
CA ILE A 109 5.02 3.25 7.22
C ILE A 109 3.85 2.57 6.49
N TYR A 110 4.06 2.08 5.26
CA TYR A 110 2.97 1.40 4.55
C TYR A 110 2.58 0.07 5.19
N SER A 111 3.53 -0.65 5.78
CA SER A 111 3.25 -1.90 6.49
C SER A 111 2.41 -1.64 7.74
N GLU A 112 2.82 -0.69 8.59
CA GLU A 112 2.08 -0.31 9.79
C GLU A 112 0.70 0.25 9.45
N PHE A 113 0.63 1.08 8.40
CA PHE A 113 -0.62 1.63 7.89
C PHE A 113 -1.61 0.54 7.48
N CYS A 114 -1.18 -0.40 6.63
CA CYS A 114 -2.04 -1.50 6.18
C CYS A 114 -2.44 -2.41 7.35
N LEU A 115 -1.52 -2.71 8.26
CA LEU A 115 -1.79 -3.55 9.42
C LEU A 115 -2.84 -2.91 10.33
N SER A 116 -2.75 -1.60 10.56
CA SER A 116 -3.73 -0.82 11.34
C SER A 116 -5.12 -0.86 10.70
N LEU A 117 -5.20 -0.72 9.37
CA LEU A 117 -6.46 -0.86 8.63
C LEU A 117 -7.06 -2.26 8.76
N ASN A 118 -6.25 -3.32 8.60
CA ASN A 118 -6.69 -4.70 8.78
C ASN A 118 -7.20 -5.01 10.19
N GLN A 119 -6.73 -4.30 11.21
CA GLN A 119 -7.18 -4.44 12.60
C GLN A 119 -8.43 -3.61 12.93
N SER A 120 -8.79 -2.65 12.08
CA SER A 120 -9.91 -1.72 12.27
C SER A 120 -11.09 -1.97 11.32
N SER A 121 -11.05 -3.04 10.52
CA SER A 121 -12.06 -3.34 9.49
C SER A 121 -13.49 -3.56 10.02
N GLU A 122 -13.65 -3.85 11.32
CA GLU A 122 -14.96 -4.01 11.97
C GLU A 122 -15.53 -2.70 12.54
N ILE A 123 -14.82 -1.57 12.38
CA ILE A 123 -15.22 -0.26 12.90
C ILE A 123 -15.92 0.53 11.80
N ASP A 124 -17.09 1.13 12.12
CA ASP A 124 -17.86 1.99 11.20
C ASP A 124 -17.06 3.19 10.62
N GLU A 125 -15.90 3.51 11.21
CA GLU A 125 -14.98 4.57 10.79
C GLU A 125 -13.89 4.10 9.81
N HIS A 126 -13.88 2.82 9.42
CA HIS A 126 -12.92 2.30 8.45
C HIS A 126 -13.07 3.02 7.09
N PRO A 127 -11.99 3.45 6.41
CA PRO A 127 -12.07 4.24 5.18
C PRO A 127 -12.71 3.51 3.99
N LEU A 128 -12.90 2.19 4.11
CA LEU A 128 -13.58 1.34 3.13
C LEU A 128 -14.91 0.77 3.67
N ALA A 129 -15.49 1.34 4.73
CA ALA A 129 -16.73 0.84 5.32
C ALA A 129 -17.93 0.87 4.36
N HIS A 130 -17.89 1.73 3.33
CA HIS A 130 -18.89 1.78 2.26
C HIS A 130 -18.67 0.73 1.16
N TRP A 131 -17.60 -0.05 1.22
CA TRP A 131 -17.30 -1.12 0.27
C TRP A 131 -17.92 -2.45 0.69
N ASN A 132 -18.25 -3.29 -0.29
CA ASN A 132 -18.70 -4.65 -0.05
C ASN A 132 -17.50 -5.60 0.08
N LEU A 133 -16.95 -5.69 1.29
CA LEU A 133 -15.74 -6.48 1.58
C LEU A 133 -16.09 -7.95 1.88
N SER A 134 -15.22 -8.89 1.50
CA SER A 134 -15.32 -10.29 1.93
C SER A 134 -14.95 -10.45 3.41
N ASP A 135 -15.41 -11.53 4.05
CA ASP A 135 -15.03 -11.86 5.44
C ASP A 135 -13.51 -12.00 5.63
N ASP A 136 -12.80 -12.46 4.59
CA ASP A 136 -11.35 -12.64 4.57
C ASP A 136 -10.59 -11.43 3.99
N PHE A 137 -11.24 -10.25 3.91
CA PHE A 137 -10.64 -9.08 3.26
C PHE A 137 -9.33 -8.67 3.92
N VAL A 138 -8.35 -8.27 3.10
CA VAL A 138 -7.08 -7.69 3.53
C VAL A 138 -6.67 -6.50 2.68
N ILE A 139 -5.93 -5.57 3.28
CA ILE A 139 -5.13 -4.58 2.58
C ILE A 139 -3.65 -4.79 2.91
N GLY A 140 -2.74 -4.67 1.93
CA GLY A 140 -1.33 -4.96 2.18
C GLY A 140 -0.37 -4.44 1.12
N ILE A 141 0.90 -4.77 1.29
CA ILE A 141 1.94 -4.59 0.28
C ILE A 141 2.12 -5.92 -0.44
N PHE A 142 1.98 -5.91 -1.76
CA PHE A 142 2.03 -7.11 -2.59
C PHE A 142 2.93 -6.82 -3.80
N GLU A 143 4.21 -7.16 -3.75
CA GLU A 143 5.15 -6.89 -4.84
C GLU A 143 5.31 -8.09 -5.77
N GLU A 144 5.31 -7.85 -7.08
CA GLU A 144 5.60 -8.87 -8.09
C GLU A 144 7.11 -9.00 -8.31
N ARG A 145 7.82 -9.66 -7.39
CA ARG A 145 9.09 -10.32 -7.74
C ARG A 145 9.20 -11.62 -6.96
N GLU A 146 8.83 -12.71 -7.63
CA GLU A 146 8.96 -14.05 -7.09
C GLU A 146 10.40 -14.32 -6.62
N GLY A 147 10.55 -14.70 -5.35
CA GLY A 147 11.80 -15.23 -4.80
C GLY A 147 12.70 -14.24 -4.06
N GLU A 148 12.29 -12.99 -3.85
CA GLU A 148 13.00 -12.08 -2.94
C GLU A 148 12.35 -12.11 -1.54
N GLU A 149 13.12 -12.51 -0.52
CA GLU A 149 12.64 -12.67 0.87
C GLU A 149 12.02 -11.39 1.45
N ILE A 150 12.43 -10.22 0.95
CA ILE A 150 11.90 -8.94 1.40
C ILE A 150 10.41 -8.78 1.08
N TYR A 151 9.92 -9.30 -0.05
CA TYR A 151 8.52 -9.10 -0.42
C TYR A 151 7.57 -9.99 0.39
N ASP A 152 7.99 -11.22 0.71
CA ASP A 152 7.30 -12.07 1.67
C ASP A 152 7.25 -11.40 3.05
N PHE A 153 8.34 -10.75 3.46
CA PHE A 153 8.40 -9.99 4.70
C PHE A 153 7.41 -8.81 4.67
N LEU A 154 7.38 -8.00 3.60
CA LEU A 154 6.45 -6.87 3.48
C LEU A 154 4.98 -7.31 3.47
N ALA A 155 4.65 -8.40 2.78
CA ALA A 155 3.31 -8.96 2.79
C ALA A 155 2.89 -9.40 4.21
N LYS A 156 3.78 -10.09 4.95
CA LYS A 156 3.52 -10.50 6.34
C LYS A 156 3.42 -9.30 7.28
N ALA A 157 4.29 -8.31 7.13
CA ALA A 157 4.31 -7.12 7.97
C ALA A 157 3.05 -6.26 7.78
N SER A 158 2.61 -6.10 6.53
CA SER A 158 1.45 -5.28 6.18
C SER A 158 0.10 -5.96 6.45
N VAL A 159 -0.02 -7.28 6.23
CA VAL A 159 -1.27 -8.02 6.45
C VAL A 159 -1.39 -8.55 7.89
N GLY A 160 -0.25 -8.78 8.54
CA GLY A 160 -0.14 -9.52 9.79
C GLY A 160 0.15 -11.00 9.53
N GLU A 161 1.28 -11.48 10.07
CA GLU A 161 1.84 -12.81 9.76
C GLU A 161 0.83 -13.95 9.84
N LYS A 162 0.04 -14.00 10.92
CA LYS A 162 -0.96 -15.06 11.12
C LYS A 162 -2.01 -15.05 9.99
N LYS A 163 -2.55 -13.88 9.65
CA LYS A 163 -3.57 -13.73 8.60
C LYS A 163 -2.99 -14.02 7.22
N ALA A 164 -1.74 -13.61 6.98
CA ALA A 164 -1.03 -13.91 5.73
C ALA A 164 -0.86 -15.41 5.51
N ILE A 165 -0.48 -16.17 6.55
CA ILE A 165 -0.34 -17.64 6.49
C ILE A 165 -1.71 -18.31 6.30
N GLU A 166 -2.73 -17.89 7.06
CA GLU A 166 -4.09 -18.46 6.98
C GLU A 166 -4.69 -18.31 5.58
N LEU A 167 -4.42 -17.18 4.92
CA LEU A 167 -4.92 -16.87 3.58
C LEU A 167 -4.01 -17.37 2.44
N GLY A 168 -2.85 -17.95 2.77
CA GLY A 168 -1.88 -18.45 1.81
C GLY A 168 -1.32 -17.36 0.89
N ILE A 169 -1.03 -16.19 1.46
CA ILE A 169 -0.38 -15.07 0.76
C ILE A 169 1.12 -15.36 0.54
N VAL A 170 1.71 -16.13 1.47
CA VAL A 170 3.14 -16.43 1.64
C VAL A 170 3.32 -17.82 2.27
#